data_AF-A0A938EXX6-F1
#
_entry.id   AF-A0A938EXX6-F1
#
_cell.length_a   1.000
_cell.length_b   1.000
_cell.length_c   1.000
_cell.angle_alpha   90.00
_cell.angle_beta   90.00
_cell.angle_gamma   90.00
#
_symmetry.space_group_name_H-M   'P 1'
#
loop_
_entity.id
_entity.type
_entity.pdbx_description
1 polymer ?
#
loop_
_entity_poly.entity_id
_entity_poly.type
_entity_poly.pdbx_seq_one_letter_code
_entity_poly.pdbx_strand_id
1 'polypeptide(L)'
;MNVELLTMIVFFSIIGFFLWRDRKNFEFHTVIFIRRWKRGLEFIDIIIKKHSKLIKFSGYVAIVVGILAGLIGLGILTYSAYKGVPGARLILPTAGGYEYPGPVIPVPFWYWLIAIFIILFVHETMHAIYARAAKVPLKNYGIMLLVLLPIGAFVEPDMKRVQRLKLSKKLSFIAAGSFGNFITGLLFLLLGAILV
;
A
#
# COMPACT_ATOMS: atom_id res chain seq x y z
N MET A 1 19.85 10.24 24.76
CA MET A 1 18.97 10.19 23.57
C MET A 1 18.68 8.73 23.26
N ASN A 2 17.42 8.35 23.15
CA ASN A 2 17.04 6.96 22.83
C ASN A 2 17.60 6.60 21.43
N VAL A 3 18.13 5.38 21.24
CA VAL A 3 18.75 4.94 19.97
C VAL A 3 17.76 5.10 18.80
N GLU A 4 16.48 4.85 19.06
CA GLU A 4 15.40 5.08 18.11
C GLU A 4 15.33 6.55 17.64
N LEU A 5 15.38 7.51 18.56
CA LEU A 5 15.36 8.94 18.20
C LEU A 5 16.59 9.36 17.40
N LEU A 6 17.79 8.89 17.79
CA LEU A 6 19.02 9.17 17.04
C LEU A 6 18.92 8.64 15.60
N THR A 7 18.48 7.39 15.45
CA THR A 7 18.34 6.75 14.14
C THR A 7 17.25 7.41 13.29
N MET A 8 16.15 7.88 13.89
CA MET A 8 15.12 8.69 13.21
C MET A 8 15.70 9.99 12.66
N ILE A 9 16.46 10.73 13.47
CA ILE A 9 17.08 12.01 13.05
C ILE A 9 18.05 11.78 11.88
N VAL A 10 18.89 10.75 11.98
CA VAL A 10 19.81 10.35 10.91
C VAL A 10 19.04 9.99 9.64
N PHE A 11 17.97 9.20 9.76
CA PHE A 11 17.12 8.81 8.64
C PHE A 11 16.50 10.02 7.93
N PHE A 12 15.84 10.92 8.67
CA PHE A 12 15.22 12.11 8.09
C PHE A 12 16.26 13.05 7.47
N SER A 13 17.46 13.14 8.05
CA SER A 13 18.56 13.93 7.50
C SER A 13 19.08 13.33 6.18
N ILE A 14 19.23 12.01 6.10
CA ILE A 14 19.61 11.31 4.87
C ILE A 14 18.54 11.51 3.79
N ILE A 15 17.26 11.27 4.09
CA ILE A 15 16.18 11.46 3.11
C ILE A 15 16.10 12.93 2.68
N GLY A 16 16.20 13.87 3.62
CA GLY A 16 16.22 15.30 3.33
C GLY A 16 17.36 15.67 2.38
N PHE A 17 18.57 15.14 2.61
CA PHE A 17 19.71 15.34 1.72
C PHE A 17 19.45 14.76 0.31
N PHE A 18 18.91 13.54 0.22
CA PHE A 18 18.56 12.93 -1.07
C PHE A 18 17.53 13.74 -1.84
N LEU A 19 16.47 14.19 -1.16
CA LEU A 19 15.43 15.03 -1.76
C LEU A 19 15.98 16.38 -2.21
N TRP A 20 16.85 17.00 -1.40
CA TRP A 20 17.51 18.25 -1.79
C TRP A 20 18.39 18.07 -3.03
N ARG A 21 19.15 16.97 -3.10
CA ARG A 21 20.02 16.66 -4.26
C ARG A 21 19.22 16.37 -5.53
N ASP A 22 18.09 15.67 -5.41
CA ASP A 22 17.27 15.18 -6.52
C ASP A 22 16.02 16.06 -6.79
N ARG A 23 15.98 17.27 -6.21
CA ARG A 23 14.82 18.19 -6.22
C ARG A 23 14.26 18.53 -7.60
N LYS A 24 15.06 18.40 -8.66
CA LYS A 24 14.64 18.69 -10.04
C LYS A 24 13.79 17.58 -10.68
N ASN A 25 13.82 16.38 -10.12
CA ASN A 25 13.11 15.20 -10.66
C ASN A 25 11.82 14.87 -9.90
N PHE A 26 11.47 15.66 -8.89
CA PHE A 26 10.25 15.50 -8.11
C PHE A 26 9.17 16.48 -8.61
N GLU A 27 8.02 15.94 -8.96
CA GLU A 27 6.82 16.75 -9.20
C GLU A 27 6.10 16.97 -7.87
N PHE A 28 5.84 18.23 -7.54
CA PHE A 28 5.17 18.63 -6.31
C PHE A 28 3.66 18.52 -6.46
N HIS A 29 3.06 17.60 -5.69
CA HIS A 29 1.62 17.59 -5.43
C HIS A 29 1.40 17.77 -3.92
N THR A 30 1.47 19.04 -3.48
CA THR A 30 1.19 19.58 -2.13
C THR A 30 1.96 18.96 -0.94
N VAL A 31 1.92 17.65 -0.73
CA VAL A 31 2.59 16.91 0.38
C VAL A 31 3.31 15.64 -0.10
N ILE A 32 3.10 15.24 -1.37
CA ILE A 32 3.59 13.99 -1.93
C ILE A 32 4.72 14.28 -2.92
N PHE A 33 5.83 13.58 -2.73
CA PHE A 33 6.98 13.56 -3.63
C PHE A 33 6.96 12.25 -4.44
N ILE A 34 6.92 12.37 -5.77
CA ILE A 34 6.89 11.21 -6.67
C ILE A 34 8.18 11.18 -7.48
N ARG A 35 8.90 10.05 -7.42
CA ARG A 35 10.02 9.78 -8.32
C ARG A 35 9.63 8.71 -9.33
N ARG A 36 9.68 9.06 -10.62
CA ARG A 36 9.27 8.19 -11.73
C ARG A 36 10.43 7.31 -12.21
N TRP A 37 10.16 6.01 -12.42
CA TRP A 37 11.12 5.03 -12.93
C TRP A 37 10.44 4.13 -13.98
N LYS A 38 11.01 4.06 -15.20
CA LYS A 38 10.42 3.26 -16.29
C LYS A 38 10.69 1.75 -16.18
N ARG A 39 11.79 1.34 -15.52
CA ARG A 39 12.26 -0.06 -15.50
C ARG A 39 11.34 -1.06 -14.77
N GLY A 40 10.56 -0.61 -13.78
CA GLY A 40 9.68 -1.52 -13.02
C GLY A 40 8.52 -2.11 -13.83
N LEU A 41 8.10 -1.42 -14.89
CA LEU A 41 6.98 -1.83 -15.75
C LEU A 41 7.31 -3.06 -16.60
N GLU A 42 8.54 -3.19 -17.06
CA GLU A 42 9.00 -4.33 -17.86
C GLU A 42 8.93 -5.63 -17.06
N PHE A 43 9.29 -5.59 -15.78
CA PHE A 43 9.21 -6.73 -14.88
C PHE A 43 7.75 -7.18 -14.67
N ILE A 44 6.83 -6.24 -14.47
CA ILE A 44 5.40 -6.51 -14.35
C ILE A 44 4.89 -7.18 -15.64
N ASP A 45 5.29 -6.70 -16.81
CA ASP A 45 4.90 -7.28 -18.09
C ASP A 45 5.40 -8.72 -18.28
N ILE A 46 6.61 -9.03 -17.80
CA ILE A 46 7.16 -10.40 -17.79
C ILE A 46 6.31 -11.31 -16.91
N ILE A 47 5.98 -10.89 -15.68
CA ILE A 47 5.14 -11.65 -14.76
C ILE A 47 3.77 -11.93 -15.40
N ILE A 48 3.17 -10.90 -16.01
CA ILE A 48 1.84 -11.02 -16.63
C ILE A 48 1.87 -12.01 -17.79
N LYS A 49 2.88 -11.93 -18.67
CA LYS A 49 3.01 -12.87 -19.79
C LYS A 49 3.15 -14.31 -19.28
N LYS A 50 3.97 -14.52 -18.25
CA LYS A 50 4.24 -15.85 -17.68
C LYS A 50 3.04 -16.43 -16.93
N HIS A 51 2.30 -15.62 -16.16
CA HIS A 51 1.27 -16.08 -15.23
C HIS A 51 -0.14 -15.56 -15.56
N SER A 52 -0.42 -15.22 -16.82
CA SER A 52 -1.67 -14.56 -17.24
C SER A 52 -2.96 -15.29 -16.82
N LYS A 53 -2.97 -16.64 -16.81
CA LYS A 53 -4.14 -17.43 -16.36
C LYS A 53 -4.35 -17.27 -14.85
N LEU A 54 -3.29 -17.36 -14.06
CA LEU A 54 -3.35 -17.20 -12.61
C LEU A 54 -3.81 -15.79 -12.23
N ILE A 55 -3.31 -14.75 -12.89
CA ILE A 55 -3.70 -13.36 -12.62
C ILE A 55 -5.19 -13.13 -12.91
N LYS A 56 -5.71 -13.73 -13.99
CA LYS A 56 -7.15 -13.66 -14.30
C LYS A 56 -7.97 -14.36 -13.22
N PHE A 57 -7.57 -15.56 -12.81
CA PHE A 57 -8.25 -16.32 -11.77
C PHE A 57 -8.22 -15.58 -10.43
N SER A 58 -7.05 -15.13 -10.00
CA SER A 58 -6.88 -14.34 -8.78
C SER A 58 -7.69 -13.05 -8.82
N GLY A 59 -7.94 -12.48 -10.00
CA GLY A 59 -8.83 -11.33 -10.15
C GLY A 59 -10.28 -11.59 -9.77
N TYR A 60 -10.80 -12.79 -10.03
CA TYR A 60 -12.14 -13.16 -9.57
C TYR A 60 -12.14 -13.41 -8.06
N VAL A 61 -11.11 -14.07 -7.54
CA VAL A 61 -10.92 -14.26 -6.09
C VAL A 61 -10.85 -12.92 -5.38
N ALA A 62 -10.09 -11.95 -5.91
CA ALA A 62 -9.96 -10.60 -5.37
C ALA A 62 -11.31 -9.89 -5.25
N ILE A 63 -12.19 -10.04 -6.24
CA ILE A 63 -13.54 -9.47 -6.19
C ILE A 63 -14.33 -10.06 -5.03
N VAL A 64 -14.36 -11.39 -4.92
CA VAL A 64 -15.11 -12.08 -3.86
C VAL A 64 -14.58 -11.71 -2.48
N VAL A 65 -13.26 -11.79 -2.29
CA VAL A 65 -12.60 -11.42 -1.03
C VAL A 65 -12.85 -9.94 -0.70
N GLY A 66 -12.75 -9.04 -1.67
CA GLY A 66 -12.98 -7.61 -1.48
C GLY A 66 -14.41 -7.30 -1.04
N ILE A 67 -15.41 -7.93 -1.68
CA ILE A 67 -16.83 -7.76 -1.31
C ILE A 67 -17.09 -8.32 0.10
N LEU A 68 -16.64 -9.54 0.37
CA LEU A 68 -16.82 -10.17 1.69
C LEU A 68 -16.14 -9.36 2.80
N ALA A 69 -14.89 -8.94 2.60
CA ALA A 69 -14.17 -8.11 3.55
C ALA A 69 -14.86 -6.77 3.78
N GLY A 70 -15.41 -6.15 2.72
CA GLY A 70 -16.19 -4.92 2.84
C GLY A 70 -17.46 -5.10 3.68
N LEU A 71 -18.22 -6.18 3.44
CA LEU A 71 -19.41 -6.50 4.22
C LEU A 71 -19.10 -6.82 5.68
N ILE A 72 -18.03 -7.60 5.93
CA ILE A 72 -17.56 -7.90 7.29
C ILE A 72 -17.13 -6.60 8.00
N GLY A 73 -16.35 -5.76 7.33
CA GLY A 73 -15.92 -4.47 7.88
C GLY A 73 -17.09 -3.56 8.23
N LEU A 74 -18.09 -3.47 7.35
CA LEU A 74 -19.32 -2.72 7.62
C LEU A 74 -20.09 -3.29 8.81
N GLY A 75 -20.18 -4.62 8.92
CA GLY A 75 -20.80 -5.32 10.05
C GLY A 75 -20.10 -5.01 11.38
N ILE A 76 -18.76 -5.06 11.40
CA ILE A 76 -17.94 -4.71 12.57
C ILE A 76 -18.21 -3.26 12.98
N LEU A 77 -18.12 -2.31 12.04
CA LEU A 77 -18.33 -0.90 12.33
C LEU A 77 -19.75 -0.62 12.89
N THR A 78 -20.76 -1.25 12.30
CA THR A 78 -22.16 -1.11 12.74
C THR A 78 -22.36 -1.70 14.14
N TYR A 79 -21.82 -2.89 14.39
CA TYR A 79 -21.90 -3.56 15.70
C TYR A 79 -21.17 -2.76 16.79
N SER A 80 -19.97 -2.26 16.49
CA SER A 80 -19.19 -1.45 17.42
C SER A 80 -19.88 -0.12 17.73
N ALA A 81 -20.46 0.54 16.72
CA ALA A 81 -21.26 1.74 16.92
C ALA A 81 -22.47 1.48 17.83
N TYR A 82 -23.19 0.37 17.63
CA TYR A 82 -24.30 -0.03 18.50
C TYR A 82 -23.85 -0.30 19.94
N LYS A 83 -22.67 -0.88 20.15
CA LYS A 83 -22.09 -1.14 21.47
C LYS A 83 -21.40 0.08 22.10
N GLY A 84 -21.31 1.21 21.39
CA GLY A 84 -20.58 2.39 21.88
C GLY A 84 -19.08 2.15 22.05
N VAL A 85 -18.50 1.18 21.35
CA VAL A 85 -17.06 0.86 21.41
C VAL A 85 -16.36 1.27 20.10
N PRO A 86 -15.05 1.58 20.12
CA PRO A 86 -14.31 1.86 18.90
C PRO A 86 -14.30 0.66 17.95
N GLY A 87 -14.91 0.81 16.76
CA GLY A 87 -14.95 -0.24 15.72
C GLY A 87 -13.68 -0.34 14.87
N ALA A 88 -12.81 0.66 14.97
CA ALA A 88 -11.49 0.66 14.37
C ALA A 88 -10.52 1.43 15.28
N ARG A 89 -9.24 1.11 15.17
CA ARG A 89 -8.15 1.79 15.88
C ARG A 89 -7.13 2.31 14.87
N LEU A 90 -6.55 3.47 15.14
CA LEU A 90 -5.48 4.02 14.33
C LEU A 90 -4.15 3.39 14.74
N ILE A 91 -3.32 3.01 13.77
CA ILE A 91 -1.98 2.52 14.02
C ILE A 91 -1.00 3.64 13.68
N LEU A 92 -0.41 4.25 14.70
CA LEU A 92 0.47 5.41 14.56
C LEU A 92 1.88 5.09 15.06
N PRO A 93 2.93 5.69 14.45
CA PRO A 93 4.29 5.52 14.94
C PRO A 93 4.42 6.23 16.29
N THR A 94 5.07 5.60 17.26
CA THR A 94 5.49 6.24 18.52
C THR A 94 7.00 6.23 18.63
N ALA A 95 7.57 7.23 19.30
CA ALA A 95 8.97 7.26 19.65
C ALA A 95 9.11 7.35 21.16
N GLY A 96 9.91 6.45 21.76
CA GLY A 96 10.16 6.50 23.20
C GLY A 96 8.97 6.13 24.10
N GLY A 97 8.01 5.35 23.59
CA GLY A 97 6.92 4.79 24.41
C GLY A 97 5.78 5.75 24.72
N TYR A 98 5.64 6.85 23.97
CA TYR A 98 4.52 7.77 24.14
C TYR A 98 3.19 7.08 23.84
N GLU A 99 2.24 7.19 24.76
CA GLU A 99 0.87 6.69 24.60
C GLU A 99 -0.03 7.81 24.07
N TYR A 100 -0.69 7.53 22.95
CA TYR A 100 -1.61 8.47 22.33
C TYR A 100 -2.99 8.44 23.02
N PRO A 101 -3.66 9.58 23.19
CA PRO A 101 -5.04 9.60 23.64
C PRO A 101 -5.97 9.01 22.56
N GLY A 102 -6.97 8.25 22.99
CA GLY A 102 -8.00 7.67 22.10
C GLY A 102 -7.69 6.25 21.59
N PRO A 103 -8.41 5.76 20.58
CA PRO A 103 -8.30 4.40 20.07
C PRO A 103 -7.08 4.26 19.14
N VAL A 104 -5.89 4.53 19.66
CA VAL A 104 -4.64 4.46 18.92
C VAL A 104 -3.81 3.28 19.44
N ILE A 105 -3.26 2.51 18.51
CA ILE A 105 -2.25 1.49 18.79
C ILE A 105 -0.90 2.12 18.45
N PRO A 106 -0.09 2.51 19.46
CA PRO A 106 1.26 2.98 19.22
C PRO A 106 2.15 1.82 18.76
N VAL A 107 2.90 2.03 17.68
CA VAL A 107 3.86 1.05 17.16
C VAL A 107 5.24 1.72 17.06
N PRO A 108 6.34 1.06 17.46
CA PRO A 108 7.68 1.63 17.32
C PRO A 108 7.95 2.11 15.89
N PHE A 109 8.63 3.24 15.76
CA PHE A 109 8.72 3.98 14.50
C PHE A 109 9.19 3.10 13.34
N TRP A 110 10.22 2.30 13.58
CA TRP A 110 10.82 1.45 12.54
C TRP A 110 9.89 0.34 12.07
N TYR A 111 9.17 -0.31 12.99
CA TYR A 111 8.19 -1.33 12.62
C TYR A 111 7.02 -0.73 11.86
N TRP A 112 6.54 0.44 12.30
CA TRP A 112 5.47 1.16 11.61
C TRP A 112 5.89 1.55 10.19
N LEU A 113 7.09 2.11 10.02
CA LEU A 113 7.62 2.56 8.73
C LEU A 113 7.78 1.40 7.74
N ILE A 114 8.34 0.27 8.19
CA ILE A 114 8.50 -0.92 7.35
C ILE A 114 7.13 -1.49 6.98
N ALA A 115 6.19 -1.58 7.93
CA ALA A 115 4.86 -2.11 7.68
C ALA A 115 4.08 -1.26 6.66
N ILE A 116 4.04 0.07 6.83
CA ILE A 116 3.32 0.95 5.91
C ILE A 116 3.94 0.92 4.51
N PHE A 117 5.28 0.88 4.42
CA PHE A 117 6.00 0.76 3.16
C PHE A 117 5.59 -0.52 2.42
N ILE A 118 5.63 -1.68 3.09
CA ILE A 118 5.27 -2.96 2.49
C ILE A 118 3.81 -2.95 2.03
N ILE A 119 2.90 -2.49 2.89
CA ILE A 119 1.45 -2.45 2.60
C ILE A 119 1.19 -1.63 1.34
N LEU A 120 1.66 -0.38 1.26
CA LEU A 120 1.38 0.48 0.11
C LEU A 120 2.17 0.05 -1.13
N PHE A 121 3.40 -0.44 -0.97
CA PHE A 121 4.17 -0.98 -2.09
C PHE A 121 3.44 -2.14 -2.76
N VAL A 122 2.95 -3.11 -1.98
CA VAL A 122 2.17 -4.23 -2.52
C VAL A 122 0.83 -3.75 -3.07
N HIS A 123 0.12 -2.86 -2.37
CA HIS A 123 -1.16 -2.32 -2.80
C HIS A 123 -1.09 -1.71 -4.20
N GLU A 124 -0.18 -0.76 -4.39
CA GLU A 124 -0.02 -0.06 -5.67
C GLU A 124 0.54 -0.97 -6.76
N THR A 125 1.44 -1.89 -6.41
CA THR A 125 1.96 -2.89 -7.35
C THR A 125 0.86 -3.83 -7.86
N MET A 126 -0.09 -4.22 -6.99
CA MET A 126 -1.23 -5.02 -7.43
C MET A 126 -2.12 -4.25 -8.39
N HIS A 127 -2.47 -3.00 -8.10
CA HIS A 127 -3.21 -2.14 -9.06
C HIS A 127 -2.50 -2.08 -10.42
N ALA A 128 -1.17 -1.96 -10.42
CA ALA A 128 -0.35 -1.99 -11.62
C ALA A 128 -0.49 -3.30 -12.41
N ILE A 129 -0.36 -4.44 -11.74
CA ILE A 129 -0.45 -5.77 -12.35
C ILE A 129 -1.81 -5.94 -13.01
N TYR A 130 -2.90 -5.61 -12.32
CA TYR A 130 -4.26 -5.78 -12.84
C TYR A 130 -4.59 -4.78 -13.94
N ALA A 131 -4.10 -3.54 -13.86
CA ALA A 131 -4.21 -2.57 -14.95
C ALA A 131 -3.50 -3.06 -16.21
N ARG A 132 -2.25 -3.51 -16.10
CA ARG A 132 -1.46 -4.04 -17.24
C ARG A 132 -2.07 -5.33 -17.79
N ALA A 133 -2.54 -6.25 -16.95
CA ALA A 133 -3.24 -7.46 -17.37
C ALA A 133 -4.57 -7.14 -18.11
N ALA A 134 -5.21 -6.02 -17.77
CA ALA A 134 -6.37 -5.48 -18.49
C ALA A 134 -6.00 -4.67 -19.75
N LYS A 135 -4.71 -4.57 -20.10
CA LYS A 135 -4.15 -3.75 -21.19
C LYS A 135 -4.40 -2.24 -21.02
N VAL A 136 -4.50 -1.79 -19.78
CA VAL A 136 -4.52 -0.37 -19.43
C VAL A 136 -3.06 0.14 -19.37
N PRO A 137 -2.72 1.22 -20.09
CA PRO A 137 -1.41 1.84 -19.99
C PRO A 137 -1.24 2.49 -18.61
N LEU A 138 -0.03 2.35 -18.07
CA LEU A 138 0.40 3.05 -16.87
C LEU A 138 1.23 4.25 -17.33
N LYS A 139 0.80 5.45 -16.95
CA LYS A 139 1.51 6.69 -17.33
C LYS A 139 2.81 6.81 -16.54
N ASN A 140 2.75 6.46 -15.27
CA ASN A 140 3.85 6.58 -14.32
C ASN A 140 3.91 5.35 -13.40
N TYR A 141 5.12 4.91 -13.09
CA TYR A 141 5.44 3.91 -12.05
C TYR A 141 6.65 4.43 -11.28
N GLY A 142 6.65 4.31 -9.95
CA GLY A 142 7.67 4.94 -9.13
C GLY A 142 7.58 4.61 -7.65
N ILE A 143 8.34 5.37 -6.86
CA ILE A 143 8.25 5.35 -5.40
C ILE A 143 7.53 6.63 -4.96
N MET A 144 6.62 6.45 -4.01
CA MET A 144 5.86 7.51 -3.35
C MET A 144 6.53 7.86 -2.01
N LEU A 145 6.81 9.14 -1.82
CA LEU A 145 7.30 9.68 -0.56
C LEU A 145 6.26 10.67 -0.01
N LEU A 146 5.87 10.51 1.26
CA LEU A 146 5.05 11.47 2.00
C LEU A 146 5.99 12.38 2.80
N VAL A 147 6.18 13.61 2.33
CA VAL A 147 7.18 14.57 2.85
C VAL A 147 8.62 14.01 2.82
N LEU A 148 9.01 13.24 3.84
CA LEU A 148 10.32 12.56 3.96
C LEU A 148 10.18 11.04 4.15
N LEU A 149 8.97 10.49 4.18
CA LEU A 149 8.74 9.09 4.46
C LEU A 149 8.52 8.32 3.15
N PRO A 150 9.36 7.32 2.81
CA PRO A 150 9.03 6.39 1.75
C PRO A 150 7.84 5.56 2.18
N ILE A 151 6.67 5.92 1.65
CA ILE A 151 5.42 5.29 2.05
C ILE A 151 5.07 4.12 1.14
N GLY A 152 5.57 4.04 -0.09
CA GLY A 152 5.31 2.87 -0.94
C GLY A 152 5.66 3.07 -2.41
N ALA A 153 5.07 2.25 -3.27
CA ALA A 153 5.11 2.45 -4.72
C ALA A 153 4.07 3.50 -5.14
N PHE A 154 4.22 4.07 -6.32
CA PHE A 154 3.23 4.93 -6.97
C PHE A 154 2.96 4.41 -8.36
N VAL A 155 1.69 4.22 -8.70
CA VAL A 155 1.26 3.81 -10.04
C VAL A 155 0.13 4.71 -10.52
N GLU A 156 0.26 5.22 -11.74
CA GLU A 156 -0.77 6.06 -12.35
C GLU A 156 -1.40 5.38 -13.57
N PRO A 157 -2.48 4.61 -13.40
CA PRO A 157 -3.21 4.03 -14.52
C PRO A 157 -4.03 5.08 -15.27
N ASP A 158 -4.24 4.87 -16.58
CA ASP A 158 -5.17 5.69 -17.36
C ASP A 158 -6.63 5.42 -16.94
N MET A 159 -7.14 6.25 -16.02
CA MET A 159 -8.48 6.11 -15.46
C MET A 159 -9.60 6.18 -16.50
N LYS A 160 -9.42 6.91 -17.62
CA LYS A 160 -10.42 6.93 -18.71
C LYS A 160 -10.56 5.55 -19.35
N ARG A 161 -9.46 4.80 -19.47
CA ARG A 161 -9.48 3.42 -19.96
C ARG A 161 -10.00 2.43 -18.92
N VAL A 162 -9.65 2.61 -17.64
CA VAL A 162 -10.20 1.79 -16.54
C VAL A 162 -11.73 1.85 -16.53
N GLN A 163 -12.31 3.05 -16.70
CA GLN A 163 -13.76 3.24 -16.73
C GLN A 163 -14.44 2.53 -17.90
N ARG A 164 -13.72 2.30 -19.02
CA ARG A 164 -14.23 1.58 -20.20
C ARG A 164 -14.01 0.06 -20.15
N LEU A 165 -13.37 -0.46 -19.09
CA LEU A 165 -13.20 -1.90 -18.92
C LEU A 165 -14.54 -2.59 -18.69
N LYS A 166 -14.63 -3.85 -19.16
CA LYS A 166 -15.70 -4.78 -18.76
C LYS A 166 -15.77 -4.87 -17.24
N LEU A 167 -16.98 -5.06 -16.71
CA LEU A 167 -17.26 -5.01 -15.27
C LEU A 167 -16.32 -5.90 -14.45
N SER A 168 -16.11 -7.15 -14.86
CA SER A 168 -15.21 -8.07 -14.14
C SER A 168 -13.79 -7.52 -14.01
N LYS A 169 -13.19 -7.05 -15.11
CA LYS A 169 -11.83 -6.48 -15.08
C LYS A 169 -11.77 -5.20 -14.26
N LYS A 170 -12.82 -4.38 -14.31
CA LYS A 170 -12.92 -3.15 -13.52
C LYS A 170 -12.98 -3.46 -12.03
N LEU A 171 -13.82 -4.41 -11.63
CA LEU A 171 -13.95 -4.85 -10.23
C LEU A 171 -12.66 -5.52 -9.75
N SER A 172 -12.02 -6.37 -10.56
CA SER A 172 -10.72 -6.96 -10.22
C SER A 172 -9.66 -5.89 -10.00
N PHE A 173 -9.61 -4.84 -10.84
CA PHE A 173 -8.71 -3.71 -10.65
C PHE A 173 -9.02 -2.97 -9.35
N ILE A 174 -10.28 -2.63 -9.08
CA ILE A 174 -10.66 -1.92 -7.84
C ILE A 174 -10.28 -2.73 -6.59
N ALA A 175 -10.47 -4.05 -6.62
CA ALA A 175 -10.15 -4.93 -5.50
C ALA A 175 -8.65 -5.29 -5.38
N ALA A 176 -7.84 -5.02 -6.41
CA ALA A 176 -6.47 -5.53 -6.54
C ALA A 176 -5.57 -5.13 -5.36
N GLY A 177 -5.55 -3.84 -5.02
CA GLY A 177 -4.69 -3.34 -3.95
C GLY A 177 -5.01 -3.96 -2.59
N SER A 178 -6.28 -3.96 -2.19
CA SER A 178 -6.71 -4.58 -0.93
C SER A 178 -6.45 -6.09 -0.92
N PHE A 179 -6.67 -6.78 -2.04
CA PHE A 179 -6.35 -8.19 -2.17
C PHE A 179 -4.86 -8.48 -1.96
N GLY A 180 -3.98 -7.64 -2.49
CA GLY A 180 -2.54 -7.70 -2.21
C GLY A 180 -2.20 -7.60 -0.73
N ASN A 181 -2.86 -6.67 -0.03
CA ASN A 181 -2.68 -6.50 1.41
C ASN A 181 -3.18 -7.70 2.20
N PHE A 182 -4.31 -8.30 1.81
CA PHE A 182 -4.81 -9.53 2.44
C PHE A 182 -3.85 -10.70 2.28
N ILE A 183 -3.31 -10.91 1.07
CA ILE A 183 -2.30 -11.94 0.84
C ILE A 183 -1.07 -11.69 1.72
N THR A 184 -0.59 -10.44 1.73
CA THR A 184 0.59 -10.06 2.52
C THR A 184 0.36 -10.33 4.01
N GLY A 185 -0.78 -9.89 4.55
CA GLY A 185 -1.14 -10.14 5.94
C GLY A 185 -1.22 -11.63 6.27
N LEU A 186 -1.84 -12.43 5.41
CA LEU A 186 -1.91 -13.89 5.58
C LEU A 186 -0.51 -14.53 5.61
N LEU A 187 0.40 -14.11 4.72
CA LEU A 187 1.77 -14.62 4.70
C LEU A 187 2.52 -14.30 5.99
N PHE A 188 2.40 -13.07 6.51
CA PHE A 188 3.03 -12.70 7.78
C PHE A 188 2.42 -13.44 8.97
N LEU A 189 1.10 -13.68 8.98
CA LEU A 189 0.44 -14.47 10.01
C LEU A 189 0.94 -15.93 10.02
N LEU A 190 1.03 -16.55 8.83
CA LEU A 190 1.56 -17.91 8.70
C LEU A 190 3.03 -17.99 9.11
N LEU A 191 3.85 -17.01 8.69
CA LEU A 191 5.25 -16.95 9.08
C LEU A 191 5.39 -16.82 10.61
N GLY A 192 4.60 -15.94 11.22
CA GLY A 192 4.56 -15.79 12.68
C GLY A 192 4.17 -17.09 13.39
N ALA A 193 3.17 -17.81 12.87
CA ALA A 193 2.73 -19.09 13.43
C ALA A 193 3.77 -20.23 13.30
N ILE A 194 4.74 -20.12 12.40
CA ILE A 194 5.82 -21.10 12.23
C ILE A 194 7.03 -20.76 13.12
N LEU A 195 7.27 -19.47 13.38
CA LEU A 195 8.44 -18.98 14.12
C LEU A 195 8.22 -18.92 15.64
N VAL A 196 6.97 -19.02 16.10
CA VAL A 196 6.55 -19.07 17.51
C VAL A 196 6.25 -20.51 17.89
#